data_AF-D3SNC7-F1
#
_entry.id   AF-D3SNC7-F1
#
_cell.length_a   1.000
_cell.length_b   1.000
_cell.length_c   1.000
_cell.angle_alpha   90.00
_cell.angle_beta   90.00
_cell.angle_gamma   90.00
#
_symmetry.space_group_name_H-M   'P 1'
#
loop_
_entity.id
_entity.type
_entity.pdbx_description
1 polymer ?
#
loop_
_entity_poly.entity_id
_entity_poly.type
_entity_poly.pdbx_seq_one_letter_code
_entity_poly.pdbx_strand_id
1 'polypeptide(L)'
;MLVLLLLVILSWGMSQDCESLTARLNSIRTQNIYEDLTLQAQKLIEEGCAGKKHSLKAADDVLSALETLTMPELDAKGQILSSITNKRMRKALLLLNETRKYKKSYPDLYFYQLLFYRVAIENRRVKDYNYALKYSHASYLLGTAILTLARHIK
;
A
#
# COMPACT_ATOMS: atom_id res chain seq x y z
N MET A 1 -37.67 -11.79 1.47
CA MET A 1 -37.36 -10.49 0.84
C MET A 1 -36.11 -9.80 1.42
N LEU A 2 -35.97 -9.67 2.75
CA LEU A 2 -34.82 -8.98 3.36
C LEU A 2 -33.44 -9.58 2.98
N VAL A 3 -33.36 -10.92 2.89
CA VAL A 3 -32.13 -11.65 2.54
C VAL A 3 -31.70 -11.41 1.09
N LEU A 4 -32.66 -11.33 0.16
CA LEU A 4 -32.39 -11.03 -1.26
C LEU A 4 -31.91 -9.58 -1.43
N LEU A 5 -32.48 -8.65 -0.66
CA LEU A 5 -32.04 -7.24 -0.66
C LEU A 5 -30.59 -7.11 -0.17
N LEU A 6 -30.22 -7.83 0.90
CA LEU A 6 -28.86 -7.85 1.45
C LEU A 6 -27.83 -8.42 0.46
N LEU A 7 -28.18 -9.48 -0.28
CA LEU A 7 -27.31 -10.07 -1.30
C LEU A 7 -27.04 -9.10 -2.46
N VAL A 8 -28.07 -8.37 -2.92
CA VAL A 8 -27.93 -7.37 -3.99
C VAL A 8 -27.05 -6.21 -3.53
N ILE A 9 -27.25 -5.67 -2.33
CA ILE A 9 -26.45 -4.56 -1.78
C ILE A 9 -24.97 -4.97 -1.62
N LEU A 10 -24.70 -6.19 -1.15
CA LEU A 10 -23.34 -6.71 -0.99
C LEU A 10 -22.62 -6.89 -2.33
N SER A 11 -23.35 -7.29 -3.38
CA SER A 11 -22.79 -7.44 -4.73
C SER A 11 -22.49 -6.08 -5.39
N TRP A 12 -23.31 -5.05 -5.13
CA TRP A 12 -23.10 -3.70 -5.65
C TRP A 12 -21.88 -3.01 -5.02
N GLY A 13 -21.68 -3.16 -3.70
CA GLY A 13 -20.51 -2.59 -3.03
C GLY A 13 -19.18 -3.11 -3.60
N MET A 14 -19.10 -4.42 -3.89
CA MET A 14 -17.89 -5.00 -4.49
C MET A 14 -17.64 -4.52 -5.92
N SER A 15 -18.69 -4.35 -6.73
CA SER A 15 -18.56 -3.83 -8.09
C SER A 15 -18.00 -2.40 -8.09
N GLN A 16 -18.44 -1.56 -7.15
CA GLN A 16 -18.01 -0.18 -7.03
C GLN A 16 -16.55 -0.07 -6.57
N ASP A 17 -16.13 -0.92 -5.63
CA ASP A 17 -14.73 -0.98 -5.17
C ASP A 17 -13.80 -1.42 -6.31
N CYS A 18 -14.22 -2.40 -7.12
CA CYS A 18 -13.48 -2.87 -8.29
C CYS A 18 -13.26 -1.79 -9.35
N GLU A 19 -14.32 -1.06 -9.71
CA GLU A 19 -14.26 0.02 -10.69
C GLU A 19 -13.33 1.16 -10.19
N SER A 20 -13.51 1.56 -8.93
CA SER A 20 -12.71 2.61 -8.29
C SER A 20 -11.21 2.26 -8.25
N LEU A 21 -10.86 1.04 -7.79
CA LEU A 21 -9.46 0.61 -7.73
C LEU A 21 -8.85 0.46 -9.12
N THR A 22 -9.63 0.01 -10.11
CA THR A 22 -9.16 -0.10 -11.51
C THR A 22 -8.88 1.28 -12.10
N ALA A 23 -9.73 2.27 -11.83
CA ALA A 23 -9.50 3.65 -12.26
C ALA A 23 -8.21 4.23 -11.65
N ARG A 24 -7.98 4.01 -10.35
CA ARG A 24 -6.74 4.40 -9.66
C ARG A 24 -5.50 3.73 -10.26
N LEU A 25 -5.58 2.42 -10.53
CA LEU A 25 -4.50 1.67 -11.20
C LEU A 25 -4.16 2.27 -12.56
N ASN A 26 -5.16 2.59 -13.38
CA ASN A 26 -4.95 3.19 -14.69
C ASN A 26 -4.31 4.57 -14.60
N SER A 27 -4.69 5.38 -13.61
CA SER A 27 -4.02 6.66 -13.34
C SER A 27 -2.54 6.49 -13.02
N ILE A 28 -2.18 5.53 -12.15
CA ILE A 28 -0.79 5.26 -11.77
C ILE A 28 0.04 4.72 -12.94
N ARG A 29 -0.53 3.85 -13.78
CA ARG A 29 0.15 3.28 -14.96
C ARG A 29 0.68 4.34 -15.91
N THR A 30 -0.02 5.47 -16.06
CA THR A 30 0.43 6.57 -16.92
C THR A 30 1.77 7.17 -16.49
N GLN A 31 2.16 6.98 -15.23
CA GLN A 31 3.40 7.51 -14.64
C GLN A 31 4.58 6.54 -14.78
N ASN A 32 4.32 5.27 -15.13
CA ASN A 32 5.30 4.21 -15.41
C ASN A 32 6.38 4.00 -14.33
N ILE A 33 6.00 4.08 -13.04
CA ILE A 33 6.92 3.87 -11.91
C ILE A 33 6.56 2.56 -11.20
N TYR A 34 7.56 1.75 -10.87
CA TYR A 34 7.41 0.47 -10.15
C TYR A 34 6.43 -0.50 -10.83
N GLU A 35 6.76 -0.89 -12.07
CA GLU A 35 5.92 -1.76 -12.92
C GLU A 35 5.50 -3.06 -12.22
N ASP A 36 6.43 -3.76 -11.57
CA ASP A 36 6.11 -4.99 -10.84
C ASP A 36 5.08 -4.75 -9.73
N LEU A 37 5.22 -3.64 -8.99
CA LEU A 37 4.29 -3.30 -7.91
C LEU A 37 2.91 -2.92 -8.46
N THR A 38 2.89 -2.27 -9.62
CA THR A 38 1.67 -1.97 -10.39
C THR A 38 0.99 -3.25 -10.89
N LEU A 39 1.75 -4.23 -11.38
CA LEU A 39 1.25 -5.55 -11.77
C LEU A 39 0.71 -6.33 -10.57
N GLN A 40 1.37 -6.24 -9.41
CA GLN A 40 0.86 -6.83 -8.18
C GLN A 40 -0.47 -6.20 -7.75
N ALA A 41 -0.62 -4.88 -7.84
CA ALA A 41 -1.90 -4.22 -7.57
C ALA A 41 -3.00 -4.71 -8.52
N GLN A 42 -2.71 -4.81 -9.82
CA GLN A 42 -3.64 -5.36 -10.80
C GLN A 42 -4.11 -6.76 -10.42
N LYS A 43 -3.18 -7.68 -10.14
CA LYS A 43 -3.48 -9.06 -9.76
C LYS A 43 -4.40 -9.10 -8.53
N LEU A 44 -4.11 -8.27 -7.53
CA LEU A 44 -4.93 -8.19 -6.31
C LEU A 44 -6.35 -7.67 -6.58
N ILE A 45 -6.52 -6.71 -7.50
CA ILE A 45 -7.84 -6.24 -7.94
C ILE A 45 -8.60 -7.38 -8.62
N GLU A 46 -7.98 -8.06 -9.60
CA GLU A 46 -8.60 -9.16 -10.34
C GLU A 46 -9.06 -10.28 -9.39
N GLU A 47 -8.19 -10.70 -8.47
CA GLU A 47 -8.53 -11.68 -7.44
C GLU A 47 -9.65 -11.20 -6.51
N GLY A 48 -9.63 -9.91 -6.15
CA GLY A 48 -10.62 -9.27 -5.30
C GLY A 48 -12.00 -9.24 -5.93
N CYS A 49 -12.07 -8.84 -7.19
CA CYS A 49 -13.29 -8.79 -8.00
C CYS A 49 -13.83 -10.19 -8.31
N ALA A 50 -12.96 -11.20 -8.38
CA ALA A 50 -13.35 -12.61 -8.46
C ALA A 50 -13.86 -13.19 -7.13
N GLY A 51 -13.93 -12.40 -6.05
CA GLY A 51 -14.55 -12.78 -4.78
C GLY A 51 -13.60 -12.84 -3.58
N LYS A 52 -12.29 -12.65 -3.75
CA LYS A 52 -11.33 -12.61 -2.63
C LYS A 52 -11.30 -11.23 -1.98
N LYS A 53 -12.29 -10.91 -1.15
CA LYS A 53 -12.45 -9.57 -0.53
C LYS A 53 -11.17 -8.98 0.11
N HIS A 54 -10.32 -9.81 0.73
CA HIS A 54 -9.06 -9.35 1.33
C HIS A 54 -8.06 -8.85 0.29
N SER A 55 -8.11 -9.34 -0.94
CA SER A 55 -7.28 -8.87 -2.05
C SER A 55 -7.67 -7.45 -2.48
N LEU A 56 -8.95 -7.05 -2.39
CA LEU A 56 -9.34 -5.65 -2.65
C LEU A 56 -8.72 -4.69 -1.64
N LYS A 57 -8.74 -5.06 -0.35
CA LYS A 57 -8.11 -4.22 0.68
C LYS A 57 -6.59 -4.16 0.53
N ALA A 58 -5.96 -5.28 0.18
CA ALA A 58 -4.53 -5.29 -0.10
C ALA A 58 -4.18 -4.46 -1.36
N ALA A 59 -5.00 -4.53 -2.41
CA ALA A 59 -4.85 -3.70 -3.62
C ALA A 59 -4.93 -2.21 -3.27
N ASP A 60 -5.92 -1.81 -2.47
CA ASP A 60 -6.07 -0.44 -1.97
C ASP A 60 -4.81 0.04 -1.25
N ASP A 61 -4.24 -0.77 -0.36
CA ASP A 61 -3.00 -0.44 0.35
C ASP A 61 -1.80 -0.32 -0.60
N VAL A 62 -1.68 -1.20 -1.62
CA VAL A 62 -0.61 -1.14 -2.63
C VAL A 62 -0.74 0.11 -3.52
N LEU A 63 -1.93 0.42 -4.01
CA LEU A 63 -2.19 1.62 -4.81
C LEU A 63 -1.90 2.89 -4.00
N SER A 64 -2.34 2.92 -2.74
CA SER A 64 -2.07 4.04 -1.83
C SER A 64 -0.56 4.21 -1.57
N ALA A 65 0.20 3.10 -1.55
CA ALA A 65 1.66 3.17 -1.43
C ALA A 65 2.30 3.85 -2.65
N LEU A 66 1.84 3.51 -3.86
CA LEU A 66 2.30 4.11 -5.11
C LEU A 66 1.93 5.61 -5.18
N GLU A 67 0.68 5.96 -4.87
CA GLU A 67 0.19 7.35 -4.85
C GLU A 67 0.94 8.23 -3.85
N THR A 68 1.34 7.67 -2.71
CA THR A 68 2.12 8.40 -1.69
C THR A 68 3.45 8.92 -2.26
N LEU A 69 4.05 8.21 -3.22
CA LEU A 69 5.32 8.62 -3.81
C LEU A 69 5.16 9.84 -4.71
N THR A 70 3.97 10.07 -5.24
CA THR A 70 3.63 11.19 -6.13
C THR A 70 2.90 12.32 -5.42
N MET A 71 2.57 12.16 -4.13
CA MET A 71 1.92 13.22 -3.35
C MET A 71 2.77 14.48 -3.31
N PRO A 72 2.15 15.68 -3.31
CA PRO A 72 2.86 16.92 -3.04
C PRO A 72 3.63 16.86 -1.72
N GLU A 73 4.71 17.64 -1.63
CA GLU A 73 5.43 17.81 -0.38
C GLU A 73 4.56 18.49 0.68
N LEU A 74 4.81 18.18 1.96
CA LEU A 74 4.11 18.86 3.04
C LEU A 74 4.72 20.24 3.28
N ASP A 75 3.88 21.24 3.49
CA ASP A 75 4.28 22.60 3.86
C ASP A 75 4.88 22.70 5.29
N ALA A 76 4.90 21.59 6.04
CA ALA A 76 5.51 21.53 7.36
C ALA A 76 7.04 21.68 7.25
N LYS A 77 7.62 22.63 7.98
CA LYS A 77 9.07 22.90 7.96
C LYS A 77 9.79 22.46 9.23
N GLY A 78 11.07 22.15 9.09
CA GLY A 78 12.01 21.97 10.20
C GLY A 78 11.67 20.81 11.16
N GLN A 79 11.62 21.11 12.46
CA GLN A 79 11.52 20.11 13.53
C GLN A 79 10.21 19.31 13.50
N ILE A 80 9.11 19.94 13.07
CA ILE A 80 7.79 19.29 12.98
C ILE A 80 7.81 18.17 11.93
N LEU A 81 8.29 18.47 10.72
CA LEU A 81 8.40 17.49 9.65
C LEU A 81 9.35 16.35 10.02
N SER A 82 10.48 16.66 10.66
CA SER A 82 11.40 15.65 11.19
C SER A 82 10.73 14.74 12.23
N SER A 83 9.97 15.29 13.17
CA SER A 83 9.25 14.52 14.19
C SER A 83 8.22 13.56 13.58
N ILE A 84 7.39 14.06 12.66
CA ILE A 84 6.38 13.26 11.95
C ILE A 84 7.06 12.14 11.16
N THR A 85 8.14 12.46 10.44
CA THR A 85 8.93 11.49 9.67
C THR A 85 9.50 10.40 10.56
N ASN A 86 10.14 10.75 11.67
CA ASN A 86 10.70 9.79 12.61
C ASN A 86 9.63 8.87 13.20
N LYS A 87 8.45 9.41 13.54
CA LYS A 87 7.31 8.61 14.01
C LYS A 87 6.84 7.62 12.94
N ARG A 88 6.75 8.05 11.68
CA ARG A 88 6.34 7.18 10.56
C ARG A 88 7.37 6.09 10.29
N MET A 89 8.65 6.42 10.26
CA MET A 89 9.74 5.46 10.07
C MET A 89 9.77 4.38 11.17
N ARG A 90 9.49 4.73 12.42
CA ARG A 90 9.37 3.74 13.50
C ARG A 90 8.24 2.74 13.21
N LYS A 91 7.07 3.21 12.77
CA LYS A 91 5.95 2.33 12.39
C LYS A 91 6.29 1.44 11.20
N ALA A 92 6.93 1.98 10.18
CA ALA A 92 7.36 1.22 9.01
C ALA A 92 8.35 0.09 9.40
N LEU A 93 9.31 0.38 10.29
CA LEU A 93 10.25 -0.62 10.79
C LEU A 93 9.56 -1.74 11.56
N LEU A 94 8.61 -1.40 12.44
CA LEU A 94 7.84 -2.39 13.19
C LEU A 94 7.11 -3.34 12.24
N LEU A 95 6.43 -2.78 11.22
CA LEU A 95 5.72 -3.58 10.22
C LEU A 95 6.69 -4.42 9.37
N LEU A 96 7.85 -3.88 8.97
CA LEU A 96 8.86 -4.60 8.19
C LEU A 96 9.42 -5.82 8.95
N ASN A 97 9.59 -5.68 10.27
CA ASN A 97 10.01 -6.79 11.12
C ASN A 97 8.90 -7.85 11.24
N GLU A 98 7.64 -7.41 11.40
CA GLU A 98 6.48 -8.31 11.50
C GLU A 98 6.24 -9.10 10.20
N THR A 99 6.39 -8.46 9.04
CA THR A 99 6.13 -9.06 7.73
C THR A 99 7.29 -9.91 7.22
N ARG A 100 8.48 -9.87 7.84
CA ARG A 100 9.68 -10.63 7.44
C ARG A 100 9.42 -12.13 7.28
N LYS A 101 8.56 -12.72 8.10
CA LYS A 101 8.19 -14.14 8.02
C LYS A 101 7.41 -14.50 6.76
N TYR A 102 6.75 -13.54 6.12
CA TYR A 102 5.95 -13.74 4.91
C TYR A 102 6.71 -13.45 3.61
N LYS A 103 8.02 -13.17 3.67
CA LYS A 103 8.85 -12.85 2.50
C LYS A 103 8.82 -13.91 1.39
N LYS A 104 8.57 -15.18 1.73
CA LYS A 104 8.46 -16.26 0.75
C LYS A 104 7.07 -16.33 0.12
N SER A 105 6.03 -15.97 0.87
CA SER A 105 4.63 -15.98 0.41
C SER A 105 4.32 -14.78 -0.48
N TYR A 106 4.91 -13.62 -0.17
CA TYR A 106 4.69 -12.35 -0.87
C TYR A 106 6.03 -11.67 -1.20
N PRO A 107 6.86 -12.26 -2.07
CA PRO A 107 8.22 -11.80 -2.32
C PRO A 107 8.29 -10.38 -2.85
N ASP A 108 7.45 -10.04 -3.84
CA ASP A 108 7.49 -8.71 -4.48
C ASP A 108 7.06 -7.62 -3.52
N LEU A 109 5.95 -7.80 -2.82
CA LEU A 109 5.47 -6.85 -1.82
C LEU A 109 6.51 -6.63 -0.71
N TYR A 110 7.14 -7.71 -0.22
CA TYR A 110 8.17 -7.61 0.80
C TYR A 110 9.45 -6.93 0.29
N PHE A 111 9.84 -7.23 -0.94
CA PHE A 111 10.99 -6.58 -1.58
C PHE A 111 10.78 -5.07 -1.68
N TYR A 112 9.65 -4.62 -2.22
CA TYR A 112 9.32 -3.19 -2.31
C TYR A 112 9.13 -2.55 -0.93
N GLN A 113 8.56 -3.26 0.04
CA GLN A 113 8.47 -2.80 1.43
C GLN A 113 9.86 -2.47 1.99
N LEU A 114 10.82 -3.37 1.82
CA LEU A 114 12.19 -3.21 2.27
C LEU A 114 12.91 -2.10 1.50
N LEU A 115 12.77 -2.07 0.17
CA LEU A 115 13.35 -1.06 -0.70
C LEU A 115 12.91 0.34 -0.28
N PHE A 116 11.60 0.56 -0.13
CA PHE A 116 11.06 1.86 0.28
C PHE A 116 11.53 2.26 1.68
N TYR A 117 11.63 1.31 2.61
CA TYR A 117 12.19 1.62 3.92
C TYR A 117 13.67 2.05 3.85
N ARG A 118 14.47 1.42 2.99
CA ARG A 118 15.87 1.80 2.77
C ARG A 118 16.00 3.19 2.15
N VAL A 119 15.20 3.49 1.12
CA VAL A 119 15.15 4.84 0.53
C VAL A 119 14.77 5.88 1.58
N ALA A 120 13.83 5.58 2.47
CA ALA A 120 13.47 6.49 3.56
C ALA A 120 14.61 6.75 4.55
N ILE A 121 15.43 5.73 4.85
CA ILE A 121 16.61 5.89 5.71
C ILE A 121 17.62 6.85 5.09
N GLU A 122 17.95 6.65 3.82
CA GLU A 122 18.95 7.48 3.14
C GLU A 122 18.47 8.93 3.01
N ASN A 123 17.19 9.15 2.68
CA ASN A 123 16.63 10.50 2.62
C ASN A 123 16.61 11.19 4.00
N ARG A 124 16.27 10.46 5.07
CA ARG A 124 16.35 11.00 6.43
C ARG A 124 17.78 11.41 6.79
N ARG A 125 18.79 10.63 6.37
CA ARG A 125 20.21 10.90 6.64
C ARG A 125 20.65 12.23 6.02
N VAL A 126 20.21 12.54 4.80
CA VAL A 126 20.48 13.82 4.14
C VAL A 126 19.48 14.93 4.54
N LYS A 127 18.64 14.69 5.55
CA LYS A 127 17.61 15.60 6.06
C LYS A 127 16.52 15.97 5.05
N ASP A 128 16.36 15.16 4.00
CA ASP A 128 15.19 15.21 3.14
C ASP A 128 14.02 14.48 3.81
N TYR A 129 13.36 15.20 4.72
CA TYR A 129 12.27 14.64 5.50
C TYR A 129 10.99 14.43 4.69
N ASN A 130 10.77 15.18 3.60
CA ASN A 130 9.60 14.97 2.74
C ASN A 130 9.71 13.63 2.00
N TYR A 131 10.85 13.35 1.36
CA TYR A 131 11.06 12.06 0.71
C TYR A 131 11.11 10.91 1.72
N ALA A 132 11.78 11.10 2.86
CA ALA A 132 11.78 10.09 3.91
C ALA A 132 10.37 9.77 4.43
N LEU A 133 9.50 10.77 4.55
CA LEU A 133 8.11 10.57 4.95
C LEU A 133 7.33 9.77 3.91
N LYS A 134 7.41 10.16 2.63
CA LYS A 134 6.73 9.46 1.53
C LYS A 134 7.11 7.98 1.48
N TYR A 135 8.41 7.70 1.42
CA TYR A 135 8.92 6.33 1.30
C TYR A 135 8.68 5.49 2.56
N SER A 136 8.75 6.09 3.76
CA SER A 136 8.41 5.35 4.99
C SER A 136 6.92 5.04 5.09
N HIS A 137 6.06 5.92 4.58
CA HIS A 137 4.62 5.67 4.52
C HIS A 137 4.30 4.60 3.46
N ALA A 138 4.89 4.66 2.26
CA ALA A 138 4.73 3.63 1.25
C ALA A 138 5.17 2.25 1.76
N SER A 139 6.32 2.17 2.44
CA SER A 139 6.77 0.93 3.12
C SER A 139 5.75 0.43 4.15
N TYR A 140 5.17 1.33 4.96
CA TYR A 140 4.14 0.95 5.93
C TYR A 140 2.88 0.38 5.27
N LEU A 141 2.42 0.98 4.16
CA LEU A 141 1.23 0.50 3.43
C LEU A 141 1.47 -0.88 2.81
N LEU A 142 2.64 -1.12 2.20
CA LEU A 142 2.99 -2.45 1.69
C LEU A 142 3.05 -3.51 2.79
N GLY A 143 3.56 -3.14 3.98
CA GLY A 143 3.52 -4.06 5.11
C GLY A 143 2.09 -4.38 5.56
N THR A 144 1.18 -3.40 5.52
CA THR A 144 -0.24 -3.60 5.83
C THR A 144 -0.88 -4.54 4.81
N ALA A 145 -0.60 -4.36 3.51
CA ALA A 145 -1.07 -5.25 2.45
C ALA A 145 -0.63 -6.70 2.71
N ILE A 146 0.65 -6.92 3.05
CA ILE A 146 1.17 -8.26 3.38
C ILE A 146 0.42 -8.87 4.57
N LEU A 147 0.19 -8.10 5.63
CA LEU A 147 -0.54 -8.61 6.81
C LEU A 147 -2.01 -8.90 6.49
N THR A 148 -2.66 -8.07 5.67
CA THR A 148 -4.02 -8.29 5.18
C THR A 148 -4.11 -9.63 4.44
N LEU A 149 -3.20 -9.89 3.51
CA LEU A 149 -3.17 -11.15 2.76
C LEU A 149 -2.82 -12.35 3.67
N ALA A 150 -1.86 -12.20 4.58
CA ALA A 150 -1.39 -13.28 5.45
C ALA A 150 -2.42 -13.76 6.48
N ARG A 151 -3.35 -12.90 6.92
CA ARG A 151 -4.40 -13.26 7.89
C ARG A 151 -5.42 -14.27 7.36
N HIS A 152 -5.47 -14.46 6.03
CA HIS A 152 -6.43 -15.33 5.36
C HIS A 152 -5.80 -16.60 4.75
N ILE A 153 -4.55 -16.94 5.14
CA ILE A 153 -3.88 -18.21 4.79
C ILE A 153 -4.18 -19.34 5.80
N LYS A 154 -4.94 -19.07 6.88
CA LYS A 154 -5.27 -20.07 7.91
C LYS A 154 -6.46 -20.94 7.54
#